data_AF-A0A8T5WMI3-F1
#
_entry.id   AF-A0A8T5WMI3-F1
#
_cell.length_a   1.000
_cell.length_b   1.000
_cell.length_c   1.000
_cell.angle_alpha   90.00
_cell.angle_beta   90.00
_cell.angle_gamma   90.00
#
_symmetry.space_group_name_H-M   'P 1'
#
loop_
_entity.id
_entity.type
_entity.pdbx_description
1 polymer ?
#
loop_
_entity_poly.entity_id
_entity_poly.type
_entity_poly.pdbx_seq_one_letter_code
_entity_poly.pdbx_strand_id
1 'polypeptide(L)'
;MNDDRENALRNLKRWISPYTPIMYYRTNDWIHEHRVFRHLLAIEDHIREVFGSSFDIHFAKTLALVHDDAEIITDDIQLYIKENMTPAEKEELAEKERKAIPILVQRYGATINGLDYAELLLAAQKKESLEAQVVSYCDKFDGLCEAIHEIRAGNRKFLVPIEGKKKDKGYIKRIADFEGKYPRLQGLLSREHPIFLPPRVNFETMLDQEKLHTEKSISQVTGYAPYDFWIRTILSYEGNENLVTQREFETEDSENVNLYV
;
A
#
# COMPACT_ATOMS: atom_id res chain seq x y z
N MET A 1 3.11 -3.67 21.78
CA MET A 1 3.85 -2.81 20.82
C MET A 1 4.36 -1.62 21.60
N ASN A 2 5.55 -1.09 21.28
CA ASN A 2 6.09 0.08 21.96
C ASN A 2 5.33 1.32 21.45
N ASP A 3 4.70 2.10 22.34
CA ASP A 3 3.92 3.31 21.99
C ASP A 3 4.74 4.29 21.14
N ASP A 4 6.08 4.29 21.29
CA ASP A 4 6.99 5.12 20.50
C ASP A 4 7.01 4.75 18.99
N ARG A 5 6.99 3.45 18.66
CA ARG A 5 6.93 2.97 17.26
C ARG A 5 5.62 3.36 16.61
N GLU A 6 4.51 3.13 17.31
CA GLU A 6 3.18 3.50 16.83
C GLU A 6 3.09 5.01 16.56
N ASN A 7 3.57 5.83 17.49
CA ASN A 7 3.61 7.28 17.31
C ASN A 7 4.48 7.70 16.13
N ALA A 8 5.63 7.07 15.92
CA ALA A 8 6.49 7.34 14.77
C ALA A 8 5.74 7.10 13.45
N LEU A 9 5.12 5.94 13.28
CA LEU A 9 4.37 5.57 12.07
C LEU A 9 3.10 6.41 11.88
N ARG A 10 2.43 6.82 12.96
CA ARG A 10 1.27 7.71 12.88
C ARG A 10 1.62 9.10 12.36
N ASN A 11 2.86 9.53 12.55
CA ASN A 11 3.39 10.82 12.08
C ASN A 11 3.94 10.75 10.64
N LEU A 12 4.19 9.56 10.10
CA LEU A 12 4.56 9.38 8.70
C LEU A 12 3.32 9.42 7.82
N LYS A 13 3.11 10.56 7.17
CA LYS A 13 2.04 10.75 6.22
C LYS A 13 2.37 10.06 4.89
N ARG A 14 1.45 9.25 4.41
CA ARG A 14 1.60 8.56 3.13
C ARG A 14 1.41 9.49 1.95
N TRP A 15 1.96 9.12 0.80
CA TRP A 15 1.71 9.78 -0.50
C TRP A 15 2.20 11.23 -0.60
N ILE A 16 3.14 11.66 0.25
CA ILE A 16 3.71 13.00 0.13
C ILE A 16 4.61 13.04 -1.11
N SER A 17 4.16 13.75 -2.14
CA SER A 17 4.95 13.98 -3.35
C SER A 17 4.49 15.23 -4.10
N PRO A 18 5.32 15.80 -5.00
CA PRO A 18 4.89 16.87 -5.89
C PRO A 18 3.74 16.47 -6.85
N TYR A 19 3.51 15.16 -7.06
CA TYR A 19 2.48 14.64 -7.96
C TYR A 19 1.14 14.41 -7.25
N THR A 20 1.19 14.16 -5.94
CA THR A 20 0.04 13.96 -5.05
C THR A 20 0.14 14.92 -3.87
N PRO A 21 0.21 16.25 -4.12
CA PRO A 21 0.44 17.23 -3.06
C PRO A 21 -0.72 17.25 -2.05
N ILE A 22 -1.90 16.85 -2.48
CA ILE A 22 -3.13 16.79 -1.69
C ILE A 22 -3.73 15.39 -1.86
N MET A 23 -4.05 14.77 -0.73
CA MET A 23 -4.79 13.52 -0.65
C MET A 23 -5.99 13.75 0.28
N TYR A 24 -7.19 13.71 -0.27
CA TYR A 24 -8.41 14.05 0.47
C TYR A 24 -8.56 13.19 1.71
N TYR A 25 -8.28 11.89 1.64
CA TYR A 25 -8.40 10.95 2.76
C TYR A 25 -7.04 10.46 3.23
N ARG A 26 -6.08 11.39 3.41
CA ARG A 26 -4.69 11.03 3.72
C ARG A 26 -4.57 10.13 4.96
N THR A 27 -3.86 9.02 4.76
CA THR A 27 -3.50 8.02 5.76
C THR A 27 -2.06 8.20 6.23
N ASN A 28 -1.66 7.36 7.18
CA ASN A 28 -0.29 7.24 7.66
C ASN A 28 0.14 5.77 7.63
N ASP A 29 1.43 5.52 7.81
CA ASP A 29 1.97 4.15 7.69
C ASP A 29 1.41 3.22 8.76
N TRP A 30 1.06 3.73 9.94
CA TRP A 30 0.40 2.92 10.95
C TRP A 30 -0.93 2.35 10.45
N ILE A 31 -1.77 3.18 9.83
CA ILE A 31 -3.04 2.75 9.24
C ILE A 31 -2.75 1.74 8.13
N HIS A 32 -1.82 2.05 7.23
CA HIS A 32 -1.48 1.21 6.08
C HIS A 32 -1.00 -0.19 6.48
N GLU A 33 -0.04 -0.31 7.40
CA GLU A 33 0.45 -1.61 7.87
C GLU A 33 -0.69 -2.48 8.43
N HIS A 34 -1.62 -1.86 9.15
CA HIS A 34 -2.79 -2.56 9.65
C HIS A 34 -3.73 -2.98 8.51
N ARG A 35 -3.92 -2.16 7.48
CA ARG A 35 -4.69 -2.56 6.29
C ARG A 35 -4.07 -3.75 5.59
N VAL A 36 -2.76 -3.72 5.37
CA VAL A 36 -1.98 -4.81 4.74
C VAL A 36 -2.12 -6.09 5.53
N PHE A 37 -2.01 -6.02 6.86
CA PHE A 37 -2.28 -7.15 7.75
C PHE A 37 -3.71 -7.69 7.59
N ARG A 38 -4.72 -6.83 7.46
CA ARG A 38 -6.12 -7.24 7.28
C ARG A 38 -6.37 -7.89 5.93
N HIS A 39 -5.74 -7.38 4.86
CA HIS A 39 -5.78 -8.01 3.54
C HIS A 39 -5.15 -9.40 3.57
N LEU A 40 -4.02 -9.56 4.27
CA LEU A 40 -3.38 -10.86 4.47
C LEU A 40 -4.30 -11.84 5.21
N LEU A 41 -4.97 -11.40 6.29
CA LEU A 41 -5.93 -12.24 7.02
C LEU A 41 -7.09 -12.70 6.14
N ALA A 42 -7.59 -11.82 5.28
CA ALA A 42 -8.72 -12.13 4.41
C ALA A 42 -8.42 -13.22 3.36
N ILE A 43 -7.14 -13.47 3.06
CA ILE A 43 -6.71 -14.52 2.14
C ILE A 43 -5.96 -15.67 2.82
N GLU A 44 -5.95 -15.74 4.15
CA GLU A 44 -5.19 -16.74 4.90
C GLU A 44 -5.56 -18.17 4.52
N ASP A 45 -6.84 -18.46 4.31
CA ASP A 45 -7.30 -19.79 3.91
C ASP A 45 -6.76 -20.17 2.52
N HIS A 46 -6.78 -19.24 1.56
CA HIS A 46 -6.19 -19.46 0.23
C HIS A 46 -4.68 -19.67 0.29
N ILE A 47 -3.97 -18.92 1.15
CA ILE A 47 -2.53 -19.10 1.39
C ILE A 47 -2.25 -20.52 1.91
N ARG A 48 -3.01 -20.95 2.93
CA ARG A 48 -2.87 -22.30 3.51
C ARG A 48 -3.18 -23.41 2.52
N GLU A 49 -4.22 -23.23 1.69
CA GLU A 49 -4.57 -24.20 0.65
C GLU A 49 -3.48 -24.35 -0.42
N VAL A 50 -2.80 -23.26 -0.79
CA VAL A 50 -1.81 -23.25 -1.87
C VAL A 50 -0.43 -23.66 -1.37
N PHE A 51 0.01 -23.13 -0.22
CA PHE A 51 1.37 -23.31 0.27
C PHE A 51 1.48 -24.29 1.44
N GLY A 52 0.39 -24.59 2.15
CA GLY A 52 0.39 -25.50 3.29
C GLY A 52 1.43 -25.10 4.34
N SER A 53 2.24 -26.07 4.79
CA SER A 53 3.30 -25.85 5.78
C SER A 53 4.56 -25.16 5.23
N SER A 54 4.62 -24.86 3.93
CA SER A 54 5.76 -24.12 3.35
C SER A 54 5.68 -22.61 3.53
N PHE A 55 4.58 -22.12 4.11
CA PHE A 55 4.35 -20.71 4.38
C PHE A 55 4.24 -20.47 5.89
N ASP A 56 5.13 -19.65 6.44
CA ASP A 56 5.05 -19.22 7.83
C ASP A 56 4.07 -18.05 7.97
N ILE A 57 2.84 -18.40 8.34
CA ILE A 57 1.78 -17.41 8.52
C ILE A 57 2.02 -16.47 9.70
N HIS A 58 2.74 -16.90 10.74
CA HIS A 58 3.07 -16.04 11.89
C HIS A 58 4.12 -15.00 11.49
N PHE A 59 5.12 -15.42 10.72
CA PHE A 59 6.11 -14.53 10.11
C PHE A 59 5.44 -13.53 9.17
N ALA A 60 4.59 -13.96 8.24
CA ALA A 60 3.90 -13.06 7.29
C ALA A 60 3.01 -12.03 8.01
N LYS A 61 2.27 -12.46 9.05
CA LYS A 61 1.42 -11.56 9.86
C LYS A 61 2.23 -10.50 10.58
N THR A 62 3.36 -10.89 11.17
CA THR A 62 4.25 -9.95 11.85
C THR A 62 4.92 -9.03 10.85
N LEU A 63 5.37 -9.58 9.71
CA LEU A 63 5.97 -8.82 8.62
C LEU A 63 5.03 -7.74 8.08
N ALA A 64 3.76 -8.06 7.85
CA ALA A 64 2.76 -7.08 7.39
C ALA A 64 2.64 -5.87 8.34
N LEU A 65 2.81 -6.10 9.64
CA LEU A 65 2.73 -5.07 10.68
C LEU A 65 4.02 -4.28 10.87
N VAL A 66 5.09 -4.55 10.12
CA VAL A 66 6.41 -3.88 10.27
C VAL A 66 7.11 -3.58 8.94
N HIS A 67 6.48 -3.88 7.80
CA HIS A 67 7.16 -3.88 6.51
C HIS A 67 7.65 -2.50 6.06
N ASP A 68 7.04 -1.43 6.58
CA ASP A 68 7.38 -0.04 6.26
C ASP A 68 8.14 0.65 7.41
N ASP A 69 8.53 -0.06 8.48
CA ASP A 69 9.26 0.54 9.61
C ASP A 69 10.58 1.23 9.23
N ALA A 70 11.22 0.79 8.14
CA ALA A 70 12.40 1.46 7.60
C ALA A 70 12.12 2.94 7.27
N GLU A 71 10.89 3.27 6.89
CA GLU A 71 10.43 4.61 6.51
C GLU A 71 10.38 5.58 7.71
N ILE A 72 10.41 5.08 8.96
CA ILE A 72 10.65 5.91 10.17
C ILE A 72 11.98 6.65 10.10
N ILE A 73 12.97 6.10 9.41
CA ILE A 73 14.30 6.69 9.26
C ILE A 73 14.50 7.27 7.85
N THR A 74 13.88 6.68 6.82
CA THR A 74 14.12 7.03 5.42
C THR A 74 13.06 7.91 4.78
N ASP A 75 11.97 8.22 5.49
CA ASP A 75 10.72 8.79 5.00
C ASP A 75 9.98 7.85 4.00
N ASP A 76 8.66 8.05 3.86
CA ASP A 76 7.86 7.39 2.81
C ASP A 76 8.15 8.03 1.45
N ILE A 77 8.84 7.28 0.60
CA ILE A 77 9.04 7.66 -0.80
C ILE A 77 7.97 7.01 -1.65
N GLN A 78 7.10 7.85 -2.20
CA GLN A 78 5.98 7.45 -3.04
C GLN A 78 6.42 6.64 -4.28
N LEU A 79 5.61 5.62 -4.65
CA LEU A 79 5.93 4.63 -5.70
C LEU A 79 6.33 5.25 -7.05
N TYR A 80 5.60 6.28 -7.49
CA TYR A 80 5.88 6.92 -8.78
C TYR A 80 7.27 7.59 -8.78
N ILE A 81 7.72 8.15 -7.66
CA ILE A 81 9.11 8.62 -7.52
C ILE A 81 10.08 7.44 -7.61
N LYS A 82 9.86 6.38 -6.81
CA LYS A 82 10.67 5.13 -6.82
C LYS A 82 10.81 4.55 -8.24
N GLU A 83 9.78 4.67 -9.08
CA GLU A 83 9.78 4.17 -10.46
C GLU A 83 10.56 5.02 -11.47
N ASN A 84 10.80 6.29 -11.16
CA ASN A 84 11.58 7.19 -12.00
C ASN A 84 13.03 7.33 -11.53
N MET A 85 13.39 6.72 -10.39
CA MET A 85 14.78 6.55 -9.96
C MET A 85 15.58 5.67 -10.92
N THR A 86 16.80 6.12 -11.20
CA THR A 86 17.87 5.36 -11.83
C THR A 86 18.27 4.15 -10.97
N PRO A 87 18.96 3.15 -11.54
CA PRO A 87 19.48 2.04 -10.75
C PRO A 87 20.39 2.47 -9.59
N ALA A 88 21.20 3.52 -9.78
CA ALA A 88 22.08 4.05 -8.73
C ALA A 88 21.29 4.67 -7.57
N GLU A 89 20.25 5.46 -7.86
CA GLU A 89 19.38 6.03 -6.83
C GLU A 89 18.59 4.96 -6.07
N LYS A 90 18.15 3.89 -6.76
CA LYS A 90 17.50 2.74 -6.12
C LYS A 90 18.46 2.00 -5.18
N GLU A 91 19.71 1.84 -5.58
CA GLU A 91 20.73 1.22 -4.72
C GLU A 91 21.05 2.11 -3.52
N GLU A 92 21.12 3.43 -3.70
CA GLU A 92 21.29 4.37 -2.59
C GLU A 92 20.13 4.29 -1.60
N LEU A 93 18.89 4.23 -2.09
CA LEU A 93 17.71 4.06 -1.25
C LEU A 93 17.75 2.72 -0.49
N ALA A 94 18.05 1.62 -1.19
CA ALA A 94 18.19 0.31 -0.56
C ALA A 94 19.29 0.30 0.51
N GLU A 95 20.40 1.00 0.28
CA GLU A 95 21.46 1.14 1.27
C GLU A 95 21.03 1.98 2.49
N LYS A 96 20.25 3.04 2.29
CA LYS A 96 19.66 3.83 3.38
C LYS A 96 18.72 2.97 4.24
N GLU A 97 17.83 2.22 3.61
CA GLU A 97 16.94 1.26 4.29
C GLU A 97 17.75 0.21 5.07
N ARG A 98 18.81 -0.38 4.47
CA ARG A 98 19.69 -1.34 5.17
C ARG A 98 20.34 -0.74 6.41
N LYS A 99 20.77 0.52 6.31
CA LYS A 99 21.38 1.25 7.44
C LYS A 99 20.37 1.66 8.52
N ALA A 100 19.08 1.77 8.18
CA ALA A 100 18.03 2.03 9.15
C ALA A 100 17.76 0.85 10.09
N ILE A 101 17.92 -0.39 9.61
CA ILE A 101 17.64 -1.62 10.38
C ILE A 101 18.33 -1.67 11.75
N PRO A 102 19.67 -1.54 11.87
CA PRO A 102 20.31 -1.57 13.18
C PRO A 102 19.86 -0.43 14.11
N ILE A 103 19.49 0.73 13.55
CA ILE A 103 18.97 1.87 14.33
C ILE A 103 17.59 1.53 14.91
N LEU A 104 16.71 0.95 14.10
CA LEU A 104 15.36 0.53 14.52
C LEU A 104 15.41 -0.60 15.54
N VAL A 105 16.28 -1.59 15.33
CA VAL A 105 16.52 -2.69 16.28
C VAL A 105 17.02 -2.16 17.62
N GLN A 106 17.95 -1.19 17.60
CA GLN A 106 18.42 -0.55 18.83
C GLN A 106 17.31 0.24 19.53
N ARG A 107 16.45 0.93 18.76
CA ARG A 107 15.40 1.81 19.30
C ARG A 107 14.20 1.05 19.85
N TYR A 108 13.72 0.04 19.14
CA TYR A 108 12.47 -0.65 19.45
C TYR A 108 12.65 -2.09 19.99
N GLY A 109 13.88 -2.60 19.98
CA GLY A 109 14.25 -3.91 20.51
C GLY A 109 14.60 -4.94 19.44
N ALA A 110 15.28 -6.02 19.85
CA ALA A 110 15.73 -7.07 18.94
C ALA A 110 14.62 -7.97 18.39
N THR A 111 13.46 -7.99 19.05
CA THR A 111 12.36 -8.89 18.69
C THR A 111 11.01 -8.18 18.66
N ILE A 112 10.16 -8.54 17.70
CA ILE A 112 8.76 -8.09 17.62
C ILE A 112 7.86 -9.30 17.42
N ASN A 113 6.81 -9.43 18.24
CA ASN A 113 5.93 -10.60 18.29
C ASN A 113 6.67 -11.96 18.36
N GLY A 114 7.81 -11.98 19.07
CA GLY A 114 8.63 -13.18 19.27
C GLY A 114 9.54 -13.55 18.10
N LEU A 115 9.60 -12.73 17.04
CA LEU A 115 10.47 -12.93 15.87
C LEU A 115 11.63 -11.93 15.89
N ASP A 116 12.74 -12.29 15.25
CA ASP A 116 13.87 -11.38 15.05
C ASP A 116 13.46 -10.19 14.18
N TYR A 117 13.60 -8.98 14.74
CA TYR A 117 13.12 -7.78 14.08
C TYR A 117 13.99 -7.39 12.88
N ALA A 118 15.30 -7.63 12.95
CA ALA A 118 16.19 -7.35 11.82
C ALA A 118 15.88 -8.27 10.63
N GLU A 119 15.59 -9.55 10.90
CA GLU A 119 15.19 -10.52 9.89
C GLU A 119 13.91 -10.10 9.17
N LEU A 120 12.90 -9.64 9.91
CA LEU A 120 11.64 -9.13 9.33
C LEU A 120 11.89 -7.93 8.40
N LEU A 121 12.66 -6.94 8.85
CA LEU A 121 12.96 -5.76 8.04
C LEU A 121 13.78 -6.10 6.79
N LEU A 122 14.75 -7.02 6.91
CA LEU A 122 15.50 -7.54 5.76
C LEU A 122 14.60 -8.31 4.79
N ALA A 123 13.63 -9.09 5.29
CA ALA A 123 12.68 -9.81 4.46
C ALA A 123 11.75 -8.84 3.70
N ALA A 124 11.25 -7.79 4.36
CA ALA A 124 10.43 -6.74 3.74
C ALA A 124 11.19 -6.06 2.59
N GLN A 125 12.48 -5.77 2.80
CA GLN A 125 13.32 -5.16 1.79
C GLN A 125 13.62 -6.08 0.60
N LYS A 126 14.09 -7.30 0.86
CA LYS A 126 14.60 -8.21 -0.18
C LYS A 126 13.49 -8.91 -0.96
N LYS A 127 12.36 -9.22 -0.30
CA LYS A 127 11.19 -9.88 -0.90
C LYS A 127 11.53 -11.24 -1.54
N GLU A 128 12.46 -11.97 -0.94
CA GLU A 128 12.92 -13.28 -1.41
C GLU A 128 12.03 -14.44 -0.90
N SER A 129 11.48 -14.31 0.31
CA SER A 129 10.60 -15.32 0.92
C SER A 129 9.16 -15.25 0.39
N LEU A 130 8.39 -16.33 0.52
CA LEU A 130 6.99 -16.35 0.10
C LEU A 130 6.17 -15.33 0.89
N GLU A 131 6.44 -15.25 2.18
CA GLU A 131 5.80 -14.38 3.15
C GLU A 131 5.96 -12.91 2.73
N ALA A 132 7.20 -12.50 2.43
CA ALA A 132 7.49 -11.14 1.98
C ALA A 132 6.90 -10.82 0.61
N GLN A 133 6.81 -11.81 -0.29
CA GLN A 133 6.17 -11.64 -1.59
C GLN A 133 4.65 -11.46 -1.45
N VAL A 134 3.99 -12.26 -0.60
CA VAL A 134 2.55 -12.10 -0.31
C VAL A 134 2.27 -10.77 0.39
N VAL A 135 3.04 -10.40 1.41
CA VAL A 135 2.90 -9.09 2.08
C VAL A 135 3.09 -7.96 1.08
N SER A 136 4.10 -8.03 0.22
CA SER A 136 4.30 -7.03 -0.82
C SER A 136 3.15 -6.96 -1.85
N TYR A 137 2.38 -8.04 -2.04
CA TYR A 137 1.18 -8.00 -2.88
C TYR A 137 0.08 -7.23 -2.18
N CYS A 138 -0.19 -7.55 -0.91
CA CYS A 138 -1.20 -6.87 -0.08
C CYS A 138 -0.90 -5.37 0.07
N ASP A 139 0.36 -4.98 0.26
CA ASP A 139 0.83 -3.58 0.26
C ASP A 139 0.46 -2.87 -1.05
N LYS A 140 0.78 -3.48 -2.20
CA LYS A 140 0.46 -2.88 -3.51
C LYS A 140 -1.04 -2.83 -3.79
N PHE A 141 -1.78 -3.82 -3.32
CA PHE A 141 -3.24 -3.84 -3.40
C PHE A 141 -3.86 -2.69 -2.58
N ASP A 142 -3.39 -2.47 -1.35
CA ASP A 142 -3.88 -1.40 -0.50
C ASP A 142 -3.60 -0.03 -1.12
N GLY A 143 -2.36 0.22 -1.56
CA GLY A 143 -2.00 1.47 -2.22
C GLY A 143 -2.76 1.72 -3.53
N LEU A 144 -3.05 0.67 -4.31
CA LEU A 144 -3.93 0.81 -5.49
C LEU A 144 -5.32 1.29 -5.09
N CYS A 145 -5.90 0.69 -4.05
CA CYS A 145 -7.26 1.02 -3.64
C CYS A 145 -7.37 2.38 -2.95
N GLU A 146 -6.35 2.81 -2.19
CA GLU A 146 -6.24 4.20 -1.69
C GLU A 146 -6.28 5.19 -2.86
N ALA A 147 -5.52 4.93 -3.91
CA ALA A 147 -5.49 5.81 -5.07
C ALA A 147 -6.82 5.81 -5.85
N ILE A 148 -7.49 4.65 -5.97
CA ILE A 148 -8.84 4.58 -6.56
C ILE A 148 -9.84 5.37 -5.70
N HIS A 149 -9.73 5.29 -4.38
CA HIS A 149 -10.59 6.03 -3.46
C HIS A 149 -10.50 7.54 -3.71
N GLU A 150 -9.28 8.06 -3.90
CA GLU A 150 -9.02 9.46 -4.25
C GLU A 150 -9.64 9.85 -5.60
N ILE A 151 -9.43 9.06 -6.65
CA ILE A 151 -10.02 9.33 -7.98
C ILE A 151 -11.54 9.36 -7.91
N ARG A 152 -12.15 8.41 -7.19
CA ARG A 152 -13.61 8.34 -7.04
C ARG A 152 -14.18 9.53 -6.27
N ALA A 153 -13.35 10.22 -5.48
CA ALA A 153 -13.71 11.49 -4.84
C ALA A 153 -13.44 12.73 -5.71
N GLY A 154 -12.96 12.55 -6.94
CA GLY A 154 -12.63 13.63 -7.87
C GLY A 154 -11.16 14.07 -7.86
N ASN A 155 -10.27 13.43 -7.08
CA ASN A 155 -8.85 13.81 -7.06
C ASN A 155 -8.10 13.22 -8.27
N ARG A 156 -8.11 13.96 -9.38
CA ARG A 156 -7.47 13.57 -10.66
C ARG A 156 -5.95 13.41 -10.56
N LYS A 157 -5.29 13.98 -9.54
CA LYS A 157 -3.83 13.85 -9.36
C LYS A 157 -3.40 12.41 -9.14
N PHE A 158 -4.29 11.56 -8.63
CA PHE A 158 -4.03 10.13 -8.41
C PHE A 158 -4.09 9.26 -9.67
N LEU A 159 -4.46 9.80 -10.84
CA LEU A 159 -4.32 9.07 -12.11
C LEU A 159 -2.86 8.71 -12.40
N VAL A 160 -1.93 9.64 -12.13
CA VAL A 160 -0.49 9.45 -12.40
C VAL A 160 0.10 8.26 -11.64
N PRO A 161 -0.07 8.12 -10.31
CA PRO A 161 0.44 6.95 -9.61
C PRO A 161 -0.26 5.64 -9.99
N ILE A 162 -1.52 5.67 -10.42
CA ILE A 162 -2.25 4.44 -10.79
C ILE A 162 -1.86 3.93 -12.18
N GLU A 163 -1.90 4.80 -13.19
CA GLU A 163 -1.65 4.44 -14.59
C GLU A 163 -0.19 4.60 -15.01
N GLY A 164 0.59 5.38 -14.24
CA GLY A 164 1.89 5.88 -14.67
C GLY A 164 1.77 6.99 -15.72
N LYS A 165 2.84 7.77 -15.92
CA LYS A 165 2.94 8.67 -17.09
C LYS A 165 3.16 7.90 -18.40
N LYS A 166 3.58 6.64 -18.30
CA LYS A 166 3.79 5.69 -19.37
C LYS A 166 3.08 4.40 -18.96
N LYS A 167 2.46 3.70 -19.91
CA LYS A 167 1.68 2.47 -19.68
C LYS A 167 2.49 1.27 -19.12
N ASP A 168 3.78 1.48 -18.82
CA ASP A 168 4.70 0.52 -18.23
C ASP A 168 4.98 0.78 -16.74
N LYS A 169 4.24 1.68 -16.09
CA LYS A 169 4.43 2.13 -14.68
C LYS A 169 3.12 2.15 -13.89
N GLY A 170 3.20 2.48 -12.60
CA GLY A 170 2.04 2.66 -11.72
C GLY A 170 1.47 1.37 -11.13
N TYR A 171 0.51 1.53 -10.21
CA TYR A 171 -0.06 0.41 -9.45
C TYR A 171 -0.73 -0.65 -10.33
N ILE A 172 -1.41 -0.27 -11.41
CA ILE A 172 -2.02 -1.24 -12.34
C ILE A 172 -0.98 -2.19 -12.90
N LYS A 173 0.12 -1.63 -13.43
CA LYS A 173 1.20 -2.43 -14.00
C LYS A 173 1.86 -3.30 -12.94
N ARG A 174 2.09 -2.77 -11.73
CA ARG A 174 2.70 -3.53 -10.62
C ARG A 174 1.89 -4.74 -10.19
N ILE A 175 0.57 -4.58 -10.10
CA ILE A 175 -0.33 -5.70 -9.78
C ILE A 175 -0.35 -6.70 -10.94
N ALA A 176 -0.42 -6.23 -12.18
CA ALA A 176 -0.43 -7.11 -13.36
C ALA A 176 0.88 -7.91 -13.54
N ASP A 177 2.03 -7.31 -13.20
CA ASP A 177 3.35 -7.94 -13.31
C ASP A 177 3.69 -8.87 -12.15
N PHE A 178 2.88 -8.89 -11.10
CA PHE A 178 3.26 -9.52 -9.84
C PHE A 178 3.50 -11.02 -10.01
N GLU A 179 2.68 -11.69 -10.81
CA GLU A 179 2.86 -13.10 -11.17
C GLU A 179 4.16 -13.35 -11.93
N GLY A 180 4.51 -12.48 -12.88
CA GLY A 180 5.77 -12.58 -13.63
C GLY A 180 7.00 -12.27 -12.77
N LYS A 181 6.88 -11.32 -11.84
CA LYS A 181 7.96 -10.95 -10.91
C LYS A 181 8.20 -12.01 -9.84
N TYR A 182 7.12 -12.63 -9.35
CA TYR A 182 7.16 -13.66 -8.30
C TYR A 182 6.39 -14.90 -8.74
N PRO A 183 6.99 -15.75 -9.61
CA PRO A 183 6.32 -16.92 -10.17
C PRO A 183 5.80 -17.90 -9.12
N ARG A 184 6.42 -17.92 -7.92
CA ARG A 184 5.99 -18.77 -6.80
C ARG A 184 4.58 -18.42 -6.31
N LEU A 185 4.09 -17.21 -6.57
CA LEU A 185 2.75 -16.79 -6.16
C LEU A 185 1.65 -17.16 -7.17
N GLN A 186 1.99 -17.68 -8.35
CA GLN A 186 1.02 -17.97 -9.41
C GLN A 186 -0.18 -18.80 -8.90
N GLY A 187 0.07 -19.84 -8.12
CA GLY A 187 -0.99 -20.69 -7.56
C GLY A 187 -1.95 -19.95 -6.61
N LEU A 188 -1.46 -18.92 -5.90
CA LEU A 188 -2.27 -18.06 -5.04
C LEU A 188 -3.03 -17.02 -5.86
N LEU A 189 -2.35 -16.31 -6.76
CA LEU A 189 -2.93 -15.25 -7.58
C LEU A 189 -3.97 -15.77 -8.59
N SER A 190 -3.95 -17.07 -8.90
CA SER A 190 -4.96 -17.72 -9.74
C SER A 190 -6.24 -18.10 -8.99
N ARG A 191 -6.31 -17.90 -7.66
CA ARG A 191 -7.52 -18.22 -6.88
C ARG A 191 -8.63 -17.21 -7.15
N GLU A 192 -9.87 -17.69 -7.07
CA GLU A 192 -11.05 -16.84 -7.17
C GLU A 192 -11.24 -16.05 -5.86
N HIS A 193 -10.66 -14.86 -5.79
CA HIS A 193 -10.86 -13.93 -4.69
C HIS A 193 -10.81 -12.48 -5.21
N PRO A 194 -11.64 -11.56 -4.69
CA PRO A 194 -11.67 -10.17 -5.17
C PRO A 194 -10.31 -9.48 -5.20
N ILE A 195 -9.44 -9.75 -4.22
CA ILE A 195 -8.11 -9.15 -4.15
C ILE A 195 -7.22 -9.52 -5.34
N PHE A 196 -7.40 -10.70 -5.93
CA PHE A 196 -6.56 -11.23 -7.01
C PHE A 196 -7.09 -10.87 -8.40
N LEU A 197 -8.28 -10.26 -8.49
CA LEU A 197 -8.83 -9.88 -9.79
C LEU A 197 -7.99 -8.76 -10.40
N PRO A 198 -7.70 -8.85 -11.71
CA PRO A 198 -6.92 -7.83 -12.37
C PRO A 198 -7.65 -6.48 -12.30
N PRO A 199 -6.91 -5.37 -12.23
CA PRO A 199 -7.52 -4.05 -12.31
C PRO A 199 -8.21 -3.87 -13.66
N ARG A 200 -9.54 -3.74 -13.62
CA ARG A 200 -10.41 -3.46 -14.77
C ARG A 200 -11.14 -2.16 -14.49
N VAL A 201 -10.38 -1.07 -14.40
CA VAL A 201 -10.93 0.24 -14.06
C VAL A 201 -10.93 1.11 -15.31
N ASN A 202 -12.10 1.63 -15.68
CA ASN A 202 -12.20 2.74 -16.63
C ASN A 202 -12.26 4.04 -15.83
N PHE A 203 -11.11 4.70 -15.67
CA PHE A 203 -11.01 5.90 -14.85
C PHE A 203 -11.82 7.06 -15.41
N GLU A 204 -12.01 7.16 -16.74
CA GLU A 204 -12.83 8.20 -17.35
C GLU A 204 -14.26 8.17 -16.77
N THR A 205 -14.84 6.96 -16.65
CA THR A 205 -16.19 6.80 -16.07
C THR A 205 -16.23 6.99 -14.55
N MET A 206 -15.11 6.86 -13.85
CA MET A 206 -15.03 7.13 -12.41
C MET A 206 -14.93 8.63 -12.13
N LEU A 207 -14.30 9.38 -13.02
CA LEU A 207 -14.17 10.82 -12.94
C LEU A 207 -15.48 11.55 -13.21
N ASP A 208 -16.53 10.91 -13.70
CA ASP A 208 -17.84 11.56 -13.82
C ASP A 208 -18.60 11.64 -12.48
N GLN A 209 -18.06 11.01 -11.42
CA GLN A 209 -18.70 10.89 -10.10
C GLN A 209 -18.22 11.95 -9.09
N GLU A 210 -17.31 12.87 -9.46
CA GLU A 210 -16.52 13.84 -8.64
C GLU A 210 -17.23 14.42 -7.41
N LYS A 211 -17.40 13.62 -6.38
CA LYS A 211 -18.00 14.01 -5.12
C LYS A 211 -17.24 13.34 -4.00
N LEU A 212 -16.96 14.12 -2.97
CA LEU A 212 -16.39 13.61 -1.73
C LEU A 212 -17.23 12.44 -1.21
N HIS A 213 -16.54 11.48 -0.61
CA HIS A 213 -17.16 10.30 -0.05
C HIS A 213 -18.02 10.65 1.14
N THR A 214 -19.14 9.96 1.22
CA THR A 214 -20.08 9.99 2.34
C THR A 214 -20.26 8.55 2.81
N GLU A 215 -20.81 8.36 4.01
CA GLU A 215 -21.16 7.01 4.49
C GLU A 215 -22.04 6.26 3.47
N LYS A 216 -22.95 6.99 2.81
CA LYS A 216 -23.81 6.45 1.77
C LYS A 216 -23.03 6.02 0.54
N SER A 217 -22.07 6.83 0.06
CA SER A 217 -21.33 6.50 -1.18
C SER A 217 -20.39 5.31 -0.99
N ILE A 218 -19.73 5.19 0.17
CA ILE A 218 -18.83 4.05 0.43
C ILE A 218 -19.60 2.75 0.74
N SER A 219 -20.89 2.83 1.07
CA SER A 219 -21.75 1.66 1.26
C SER A 219 -22.30 1.09 -0.06
N GLN A 220 -22.13 1.79 -1.18
CA GLN A 220 -22.64 1.37 -2.48
C GLN A 220 -21.63 0.47 -3.20
N VAL A 221 -22.13 -0.62 -3.78
CA VAL A 221 -21.35 -1.49 -4.67
C VAL A 221 -21.00 -0.71 -5.93
N THR A 222 -19.72 -0.61 -6.24
CA THR A 222 -19.21 0.16 -7.39
C THR A 222 -19.16 -0.64 -8.68
N GLY A 223 -19.29 -1.96 -8.58
CA GLY A 223 -19.12 -2.88 -9.71
C GLY A 223 -17.64 -3.23 -9.97
N TYR A 224 -16.71 -2.66 -9.20
CA TYR A 224 -15.31 -3.05 -9.19
C TYR A 224 -15.01 -3.84 -7.90
N ALA A 225 -15.16 -5.15 -8.00
CA ALA A 225 -15.08 -6.08 -6.86
C ALA A 225 -13.83 -5.93 -5.96
N PRO A 226 -12.61 -5.67 -6.48
CA PRO A 226 -11.43 -5.44 -5.63
C PRO A 226 -11.59 -4.23 -4.71
N TYR A 227 -12.04 -3.09 -5.25
CA TYR A 227 -12.28 -1.89 -4.45
C TYR A 227 -13.45 -2.06 -3.48
N ASP A 228 -14.53 -2.71 -3.91
CA ASP A 228 -15.67 -3.01 -3.04
C ASP A 228 -15.26 -3.91 -1.87
N PHE A 229 -14.37 -4.87 -2.13
CA PHE A 229 -13.75 -5.69 -1.08
C PHE A 229 -12.88 -4.85 -0.14
N TRP A 230 -12.01 -4.01 -0.68
CA TRP A 230 -11.14 -3.13 0.11
C TRP A 230 -11.93 -2.23 1.07
N ILE A 231 -12.99 -1.57 0.59
CA ILE A 231 -13.87 -0.74 1.43
C ILE A 231 -14.52 -1.56 2.55
N ARG A 232 -15.09 -2.74 2.24
CA ARG A 232 -15.72 -3.59 3.26
C ARG A 232 -14.72 -4.06 4.30
N THR A 233 -13.52 -4.43 3.87
CA THR A 233 -12.43 -4.81 4.77
C THR A 233 -12.14 -3.66 5.72
N ILE A 234 -11.87 -2.45 5.23
CA ILE A 234 -11.60 -1.25 6.06
C ILE A 234 -12.75 -0.93 7.02
N LEU A 235 -13.98 -0.84 6.51
CA LEU A 235 -15.15 -0.53 7.32
C LEU A 235 -15.32 -1.47 8.51
N SER A 236 -14.97 -2.76 8.33
CA SER A 236 -15.13 -3.77 9.37
C SER A 236 -14.19 -3.61 10.56
N TYR A 237 -13.05 -2.91 10.43
CA TYR A 237 -12.06 -2.78 11.50
C TYR A 237 -11.63 -1.33 11.83
N GLU A 238 -11.65 -0.41 10.88
CA GLU A 238 -11.33 1.02 11.07
C GLU A 238 -12.57 1.89 11.25
N GLY A 239 -13.76 1.38 10.90
CA GLY A 239 -14.95 2.23 10.74
C GLY A 239 -14.85 3.09 9.48
N ASN A 240 -15.62 4.18 9.43
CA ASN A 240 -15.76 5.01 8.23
C ASN A 240 -14.90 6.28 8.23
N GLU A 241 -14.32 6.67 9.36
CA GLU A 241 -13.69 7.99 9.53
C GLU A 241 -12.60 8.26 8.48
N ASN A 242 -11.69 7.28 8.28
CA ASN A 242 -10.60 7.36 7.31
C ASN A 242 -11.06 7.27 5.84
N LEU A 243 -12.34 7.01 5.57
CA LEU A 243 -12.91 6.85 4.23
C LEU A 243 -13.88 7.97 3.84
N VAL A 244 -14.33 8.80 4.79
CA VAL A 244 -15.33 9.86 4.52
C VAL A 244 -14.88 11.23 4.99
N THR A 245 -13.93 11.30 5.93
CA THR A 245 -13.47 12.58 6.46
C THR A 245 -12.36 13.11 5.57
N GLN A 246 -12.66 14.17 4.82
CA GLN A 246 -11.63 14.91 4.10
C GLN A 246 -10.66 15.57 5.11
N ARG A 247 -9.37 15.29 4.95
CA ARG A 247 -8.27 15.75 5.81
C ARG A 247 -7.44 16.85 5.17
N GLU A 248 -7.43 16.90 3.84
CA GLU A 248 -6.67 17.89 3.08
C GLU A 248 -7.54 18.52 2.00
N PHE A 249 -7.29 19.80 1.76
CA PHE A 249 -8.14 20.66 0.94
C PHE A 249 -7.30 21.33 -0.13
N GLU A 250 -7.87 21.46 -1.33
CA GLU A 250 -7.27 22.29 -2.39
C GLU A 250 -7.19 23.74 -1.91
N THR A 251 -6.01 24.33 -2.06
CA THR A 251 -5.79 25.76 -1.81
C THR A 251 -6.03 26.51 -3.12
N GLU A 252 -6.60 27.72 -3.09
CA GLU A 252 -6.89 28.53 -4.28
C GLU A 252 -5.67 28.75 -5.21
N ASP A 253 -4.44 28.57 -4.70
CA ASP A 253 -3.19 28.66 -5.48
C ASP A 253 -2.80 27.38 -6.27
N SER A 254 -3.49 26.24 -6.09
CA SER A 254 -3.08 24.96 -6.71
C SER A 254 -3.46 24.79 -8.18
N GLU A 255 -4.28 25.69 -8.73
CA GLU A 255 -4.68 25.67 -10.15
C GLU A 255 -3.56 26.11 -11.12
N ASN A 256 -2.49 26.77 -10.63
CA ASN A 256 -1.44 27.33 -11.49
C ASN A 256 -0.23 26.42 -11.73
N VAL A 257 -0.21 25.19 -11.23
CA VAL A 257 0.87 24.24 -11.55
C VAL A 257 0.54 23.53 -12.86
N ASN A 258 0.89 24.19 -13.96
CA ASN A 258 0.92 23.62 -15.31
C ASN A 258 1.76 22.32 -15.30
N LEU A 259 1.09 21.17 -15.28
CA LEU A 259 1.70 19.85 -15.46
C LEU A 259 1.93 19.58 -16.96
N TYR A 260 2.71 20.42 -17.61
CA TYR A 260 3.28 20.16 -18.93
C TYR A 260 4.73 20.63 -18.96
N VAL A 261 5.63 19.79 -18.39
CA VAL A 261 7.02 19.60 -18.84
C VAL A 261 7.37 18.12 -18.68
#